data_AF-D7DMA7-F1
#
_entry.id   AF-D7DMA7-F1
#
_cell.length_a   1.000
_cell.length_b   1.000
_cell.length_c   1.000
_cell.angle_alpha   90.00
_cell.angle_beta   90.00
_cell.angle_gamma   90.00
#
_symmetry.space_group_name_H-M   'P 1'
#
loop_
_entity.id
_entity.type
_entity.pdbx_description
1 polymer ?
#
loop_
_entity_poly.entity_id
_entity_poly.type
_entity_poly.pdbx_seq_one_letter_code
_entity_poly.pdbx_strand_id
1 'polypeptide(L)'
;MLSKIGHGLNQLVMVTSLAALTWLGWKVAHGHYYKPGVGLGYNLGLIGGLMMLTLLMYSFRKHIKFMQGLGKLKYWFRIHMILGVLGPVLVLFHTTFRLGSMNATIAFYCMVVVASSGLIGKFAYTRIHKGLYGSRSSLKEAREELAGSSDGVKSKLHFFPKVEKKITYFEYLALEKKRGFFEGLWFFLTFDVRRMYVAWQCKRYIYKIMAPKQMNDVAKEASSLVSQYLIQVQTVAQFKKFEQIFSAWHVLHIPLMYMMVASAIFHVIWVHMY
;
A
#
# COMPACT_ATOMS: atom_id res chain seq x y z
N MET A 1 26.16 -10.46 -9.63
CA MET A 1 25.68 -11.85 -9.77
C MET A 1 25.10 -12.38 -8.45
N LEU A 2 25.82 -12.23 -7.33
CA LEU A 2 25.38 -12.69 -5.99
C LEU A 2 24.04 -12.10 -5.48
N SER A 3 23.75 -10.81 -5.71
CA SER A 3 22.45 -10.24 -5.27
C SER A 3 21.25 -10.77 -6.07
N LYS A 4 21.42 -11.02 -7.38
CA LYS A 4 20.37 -11.63 -8.22
C LYS A 4 20.07 -13.07 -7.78
N ILE A 5 21.10 -13.83 -7.44
CA ILE A 5 20.97 -15.20 -6.91
C ILE A 5 20.25 -15.18 -5.55
N GLY A 6 20.60 -14.25 -4.65
CA GLY A 6 19.93 -14.09 -3.36
C GLY A 6 18.45 -13.67 -3.48
N HIS A 7 18.11 -12.80 -4.44
CA HIS A 7 16.72 -12.46 -4.71
C HIS A 7 15.92 -13.65 -5.24
N GLY A 8 16.50 -14.44 -6.15
CA GLY A 8 15.86 -15.65 -6.67
C GLY A 8 15.61 -16.70 -5.59
N LEU A 9 16.59 -16.92 -4.70
CA LEU A 9 16.46 -17.85 -3.57
C LEU A 9 15.33 -17.42 -2.61
N ASN A 10 15.27 -16.14 -2.26
CA ASN A 10 14.22 -15.62 -1.39
C ASN A 10 12.82 -15.75 -2.01
N GLN A 11 12.70 -15.52 -3.32
CA GLN A 11 11.44 -15.71 -4.05
C GLN A 11 11.03 -17.18 -4.04
N LEU A 12 11.97 -18.10 -4.27
CA LEU A 12 11.70 -19.52 -4.26
C LEU A 12 11.25 -20.00 -2.88
N VAL A 13 11.97 -19.62 -1.81
CA VAL A 13 11.58 -19.93 -0.42
C VAL A 13 10.20 -19.37 -0.08
N MET A 14 9.88 -18.15 -0.52
CA MET A 14 8.57 -17.55 -0.29
C MET A 14 7.46 -18.34 -1.02
N VAL A 15 7.67 -18.67 -2.29
CA VAL A 15 6.70 -19.42 -3.11
C VAL A 15 6.49 -20.82 -2.55
N THR A 16 7.56 -21.53 -2.18
CA THR A 16 7.45 -22.87 -1.58
C THR A 16 6.78 -22.83 -0.21
N SER A 17 7.08 -21.82 0.63
CA SER A 17 6.42 -21.65 1.93
C SER A 17 4.93 -21.39 1.78
N LEU A 18 4.55 -20.53 0.81
CA LEU A 18 3.15 -20.26 0.50
C LEU A 18 2.44 -21.51 -0.03
N ALA A 19 3.06 -22.25 -0.95
CA ALA A 19 2.50 -23.50 -1.48
C ALA A 19 2.34 -24.58 -0.39
N ALA A 20 3.31 -24.68 0.52
CA ALA A 20 3.22 -25.60 1.67
C ALA A 20 2.09 -25.19 2.61
N LEU A 21 1.94 -23.90 2.93
CA LEU A 21 0.86 -23.39 3.77
C LEU A 21 -0.52 -23.63 3.15
N THR A 22 -0.68 -23.38 1.85
CA THR A 22 -1.96 -23.62 1.16
C THR A 22 -2.28 -25.10 1.09
N TRP A 23 -1.29 -25.96 0.81
CA TRP A 23 -1.46 -27.41 0.81
C TRP A 23 -1.83 -27.96 2.20
N LEU A 24 -1.16 -27.48 3.27
CA LEU A 24 -1.51 -27.83 4.65
C LEU A 24 -2.91 -27.35 5.01
N GLY A 25 -3.28 -26.13 4.64
CA GLY A 25 -4.63 -25.60 4.82
C GLY A 25 -5.68 -26.46 4.13
N TRP A 26 -5.44 -26.85 2.88
CA TRP A 26 -6.32 -27.75 2.12
C TRP A 26 -6.49 -29.09 2.81
N LYS A 27 -5.39 -29.69 3.28
CA LYS A 27 -5.40 -30.94 4.04
C LYS A 27 -6.24 -30.80 5.30
N VAL A 28 -6.04 -29.77 6.10
CA VAL A 28 -6.80 -29.56 7.35
C VAL A 28 -8.28 -29.26 7.09
N ALA A 29 -8.62 -28.55 6.02
CA ALA A 29 -10.02 -28.25 5.68
C ALA A 29 -10.84 -29.51 5.34
N HIS A 30 -10.21 -30.45 4.62
CA HIS A 30 -10.86 -31.68 4.14
C HIS A 30 -10.65 -32.88 5.07
N GLY A 31 -9.53 -32.90 5.80
CA GLY A 31 -9.17 -33.96 6.71
C GLY A 31 -9.70 -33.69 8.11
N HIS A 32 -10.36 -34.68 8.71
CA HIS A 32 -10.87 -34.61 10.07
C HIS A 32 -9.78 -34.89 11.11
N TYR A 33 -8.64 -34.20 11.00
CA TYR A 33 -7.44 -34.49 11.79
C TYR A 33 -7.55 -34.09 13.27
N TYR A 34 -8.29 -33.04 13.58
CA TYR A 34 -8.53 -32.57 14.95
C TYR A 34 -9.81 -31.73 15.04
N LYS A 35 -10.25 -31.42 16.26
CA LYS A 35 -11.41 -30.57 16.54
C LYS A 35 -10.98 -29.26 17.19
N PRO A 36 -11.65 -28.12 16.90
CA PRO A 36 -11.28 -26.81 17.45
C PRO A 36 -11.24 -26.73 18.99
N GLY A 37 -12.14 -27.45 19.68
CA GLY A 37 -12.31 -27.34 21.13
C GLY A 37 -11.40 -28.21 22.00
N VAL A 38 -10.55 -29.06 21.40
CA VAL A 38 -9.74 -30.03 22.17
C VAL A 38 -8.31 -30.18 21.61
N GLY A 39 -7.36 -30.42 22.51
CA GLY A 39 -5.97 -30.75 22.18
C GLY A 39 -5.33 -29.71 21.25
N LEU A 40 -4.92 -30.16 20.07
CA LEU A 40 -4.22 -29.32 19.09
C LEU A 40 -5.08 -28.14 18.62
N GLY A 41 -6.37 -28.35 18.33
CA GLY A 41 -7.26 -27.27 17.91
C GLY A 41 -7.35 -26.18 18.97
N TYR A 42 -7.56 -26.57 20.23
CA TYR A 42 -7.66 -25.62 21.34
C TYR A 42 -6.37 -24.79 21.49
N ASN A 43 -5.22 -25.44 21.47
CA ASN A 43 -3.91 -24.78 21.61
C ASN A 43 -3.65 -23.77 20.47
N LEU A 44 -4.03 -24.09 19.23
CA LEU A 44 -3.94 -23.15 18.11
C LEU A 44 -4.79 -21.91 18.34
N GLY A 45 -6.01 -22.09 18.85
CA GLY A 45 -6.93 -21.00 19.16
C GLY A 45 -6.39 -20.12 20.29
N LEU A 46 -5.89 -20.74 21.37
CA LEU A 46 -5.30 -20.04 22.51
C LEU A 46 -4.06 -19.23 22.10
N ILE A 47 -3.09 -19.85 21.42
CA ILE A 47 -1.86 -19.18 21.00
C ILE A 47 -2.20 -18.07 19.99
N GLY A 48 -3.04 -18.36 18.99
CA GLY A 48 -3.47 -17.37 18.01
C GLY A 48 -4.20 -16.19 18.64
N GLY A 49 -5.09 -16.44 19.59
CA GLY A 49 -5.80 -15.43 20.37
C GLY A 49 -4.86 -14.58 21.22
N LEU A 50 -3.89 -15.17 21.92
CA LEU A 50 -2.89 -14.44 22.70
C LEU A 50 -1.99 -13.57 21.81
N MET A 51 -1.59 -14.06 20.63
CA MET A 51 -0.87 -13.27 19.63
C MET A 51 -1.69 -12.06 19.18
N MET A 52 -2.98 -12.27 18.88
CA MET A 52 -3.88 -11.20 18.47
C MET A 52 -4.16 -10.19 19.58
N LEU A 53 -4.31 -10.64 20.83
CA LEU A 53 -4.44 -9.76 22.00
C LEU A 53 -3.19 -8.89 22.18
N THR A 54 -2.01 -9.46 21.96
CA THR A 54 -0.73 -8.74 22.02
C THR A 54 -0.64 -7.63 20.96
N LEU A 55 -1.39 -7.70 19.86
CA LEU A 55 -1.43 -6.62 18.85
C LEU A 55 -1.91 -5.29 19.44
N LEU A 56 -2.76 -5.32 20.47
CA LEU A 56 -3.27 -4.12 21.14
C LEU A 56 -2.16 -3.37 21.88
N MET A 57 -1.07 -4.04 22.26
CA MET A 57 0.08 -3.42 22.90
C MET A 57 0.75 -2.36 22.02
N TYR A 58 0.68 -2.51 20.69
CA TYR A 58 1.13 -1.48 19.76
C TYR A 58 0.31 -0.18 19.93
N SER A 59 -1.03 -0.31 19.96
CA SER A 59 -1.94 0.82 20.16
C SER A 59 -1.73 1.44 21.55
N PHE A 60 -1.62 0.62 22.60
CA PHE A 60 -1.35 1.10 23.96
C PHE A 60 -0.01 1.85 24.06
N ARG A 61 1.06 1.32 23.47
CA ARG A 61 2.35 2.01 23.41
C ARG A 61 2.31 3.35 22.65
N LYS A 62 1.39 3.49 21.69
CA LYS A 62 1.21 4.74 20.93
C LYS A 62 0.43 5.79 21.74
N HIS A 63 -0.56 5.37 22.53
CA HIS A 63 -1.52 6.28 23.17
C HIS A 63 -1.35 6.46 24.69
N ILE A 64 -0.71 5.52 25.40
CA ILE A 64 -0.51 5.56 26.86
C ILE A 64 0.87 6.11 27.20
N LYS A 65 0.92 7.26 27.89
CA LYS A 65 2.18 7.97 28.25
C LYS A 65 3.22 7.07 28.93
N PHE A 66 2.80 6.22 29.88
CA PHE A 66 3.70 5.30 30.59
C PHE A 66 4.41 4.29 29.66
N MET A 67 3.72 3.81 28.62
CA MET A 67 4.29 2.81 27.71
C MET A 67 5.14 3.43 26.59
N GLN A 68 5.12 4.76 26.41
CA GLN A 68 5.88 5.43 25.35
C GLN A 68 7.41 5.29 25.52
N GLY A 69 7.88 5.07 26.75
CA GLY A 69 9.29 4.81 27.08
C GLY A 69 9.76 3.39 26.73
N LEU A 70 8.86 2.46 26.45
CA LEU A 70 9.21 1.07 26.13
C LEU A 70 9.73 0.97 24.69
N GLY A 71 11.00 1.26 24.46
CA GLY A 71 11.69 1.01 23.18
C GLY A 71 11.19 1.80 21.97
N LYS A 72 11.85 1.61 20.81
CA LYS A 72 11.55 2.36 19.58
C LYS A 72 10.26 1.86 18.92
N LEU A 73 9.39 2.77 18.49
CA LEU A 73 8.09 2.46 17.84
C LEU A 73 8.22 1.53 16.62
N LYS A 74 9.33 1.62 15.88
CA LYS A 74 9.63 0.74 14.73
C LYS A 74 9.61 -0.75 15.10
N TYR A 75 10.06 -1.13 16.30
CA TYR A 75 10.08 -2.53 16.73
C TYR A 75 8.68 -3.03 17.09
N TRP A 76 7.90 -2.23 17.81
CA TRP A 76 6.49 -2.53 18.08
C TRP A 76 5.67 -2.68 16.81
N PHE A 77 5.88 -1.79 15.83
CA PHE A 77 5.23 -1.92 14.53
C PHE A 77 5.64 -3.22 13.82
N ARG A 78 6.93 -3.60 13.88
CA ARG A 78 7.39 -4.88 13.31
C ARG A 78 6.73 -6.08 13.99
N ILE A 79 6.68 -6.11 15.32
CA ILE A 79 6.01 -7.16 16.09
C ILE A 79 4.53 -7.22 15.73
N HIS A 80 3.84 -6.07 15.67
CA HIS A 80 2.44 -5.98 15.26
C HIS A 80 2.21 -6.58 13.87
N MET A 81 3.08 -6.30 12.89
CA MET A 81 2.97 -6.88 11.56
C MET A 81 3.20 -8.40 11.54
N ILE A 82 4.13 -8.92 12.35
CA ILE A 82 4.43 -10.35 12.42
C ILE A 82 3.25 -11.10 13.06
N LEU A 83 2.82 -10.65 14.24
CA LEU A 83 1.72 -11.25 14.97
C LEU A 83 0.37 -11.07 14.23
N GLY A 84 0.22 -9.98 13.48
CA GLY A 84 -0.96 -9.70 12.65
C GLY A 84 -1.11 -10.61 11.44
N VAL A 85 -0.08 -11.40 11.13
CA VAL A 85 -0.14 -12.49 10.13
C VAL A 85 -0.20 -13.84 10.84
N LEU A 86 0.70 -14.09 11.80
CA LEU A 86 0.77 -15.39 12.48
C LEU A 86 -0.47 -15.71 13.31
N GLY A 87 -1.00 -14.75 14.07
CA GLY A 87 -2.21 -14.93 14.88
C GLY A 87 -3.40 -15.39 14.02
N PRO A 88 -3.79 -14.65 12.97
CA PRO A 88 -4.86 -15.06 12.07
C PRO A 88 -4.63 -16.40 11.37
N VAL A 89 -3.39 -16.74 11.00
CA VAL A 89 -3.06 -18.05 10.43
C VAL A 89 -3.35 -19.16 11.45
N LEU A 90 -2.90 -19.03 12.70
CA LEU A 90 -3.19 -20.02 13.74
C LEU A 90 -4.69 -20.14 14.01
N VAL A 91 -5.42 -19.02 14.03
CA VAL A 91 -6.88 -19.03 14.20
C VAL A 91 -7.60 -19.70 13.01
N LEU A 92 -7.14 -19.49 11.77
CA LEU A 92 -7.67 -20.21 10.60
C LEU A 92 -7.55 -21.73 10.79
N PHE A 93 -6.37 -22.21 11.20
CA PHE A 93 -6.17 -23.63 11.49
C PHE A 93 -6.98 -24.11 12.70
N HIS A 94 -7.11 -23.31 13.77
CA HIS A 94 -7.97 -23.62 14.92
C HIS A 94 -9.41 -23.93 14.48
N THR A 95 -9.98 -23.13 13.58
CA THR A 95 -11.36 -23.36 13.09
C THR A 95 -11.49 -24.59 12.19
N THR A 96 -10.39 -25.23 11.78
CA THR A 96 -10.39 -26.27 10.73
C THR A 96 -11.11 -25.82 9.44
N PHE A 97 -11.13 -24.51 9.17
CA PHE A 97 -11.87 -23.87 8.08
C PHE A 97 -13.39 -24.09 8.13
N ARG A 98 -13.94 -24.34 9.32
CA ARG A 98 -15.38 -24.54 9.56
C ARG A 98 -15.84 -23.61 10.68
N LEU A 99 -16.99 -22.96 10.48
CA LEU A 99 -17.54 -21.99 11.42
C LEU A 99 -18.79 -22.58 12.08
N GLY A 100 -18.72 -22.83 13.38
CA GLY A 100 -19.77 -23.53 14.13
C GLY A 100 -20.85 -22.65 14.74
N SER A 101 -20.64 -21.33 14.83
CA SER A 101 -21.60 -20.39 15.42
C SER A 101 -21.54 -19.02 14.75
N MET A 102 -22.63 -18.25 14.88
CA MET A 102 -22.72 -16.91 14.29
C MET A 102 -21.68 -15.95 14.90
N ASN A 103 -21.46 -16.00 16.23
CA ASN A 103 -20.44 -15.18 16.88
C ASN A 103 -19.01 -15.54 16.40
N ALA A 104 -18.69 -16.84 16.29
CA ALA A 104 -17.40 -17.28 15.74
C ALA A 104 -17.23 -16.84 14.28
N THR A 105 -18.32 -16.85 13.51
CA THR A 105 -18.34 -16.39 12.11
C THR A 105 -18.02 -14.89 12.01
N ILE A 106 -18.63 -14.07 12.86
CA ILE A 106 -18.35 -12.62 12.91
C ILE A 106 -16.88 -12.38 13.30
N ALA A 107 -16.40 -13.01 14.38
CA ALA A 107 -15.02 -12.88 14.82
C ALA A 107 -14.03 -13.26 13.70
N PHE A 108 -14.30 -14.37 13.01
CA PHE A 108 -13.50 -14.85 11.89
C PHE A 108 -13.43 -13.85 10.74
N TYR A 109 -14.58 -13.37 10.23
CA TYR A 109 -14.59 -12.44 9.11
C TYR A 109 -14.00 -11.09 9.49
N CYS A 110 -14.28 -10.57 10.69
CA CYS A 110 -13.63 -9.35 11.17
C CYS A 110 -12.11 -9.52 11.23
N MET A 111 -11.61 -10.64 11.76
CA MET A 111 -10.18 -10.95 11.76
C MET A 111 -9.58 -10.95 10.36
N VAL A 112 -10.18 -11.67 9.41
CA VAL A 112 -9.69 -11.75 8.02
C VAL A 112 -9.64 -10.36 7.37
N VAL A 113 -10.68 -9.54 7.56
CA VAL A 113 -10.74 -8.18 7.01
C VAL A 113 -9.73 -7.25 7.68
N VAL A 114 -9.56 -7.32 9.00
CA VAL A 114 -8.58 -6.51 9.75
C VAL A 114 -7.15 -6.89 9.36
N ALA A 115 -6.83 -8.19 9.30
CA ALA A 115 -5.50 -8.66 8.91
C ALA A 115 -5.16 -8.29 7.46
N SER A 116 -6.08 -8.50 6.52
CA SER A 116 -5.86 -8.15 5.11
C SER A 116 -5.77 -6.63 4.90
N SER A 117 -6.65 -5.84 5.53
CA SER A 117 -6.59 -4.38 5.47
C SER A 117 -5.32 -3.83 6.13
N GLY A 118 -4.78 -4.46 7.16
CA GLY A 118 -3.51 -4.09 7.79
C GLY A 118 -2.31 -4.13 6.81
N LEU A 119 -2.29 -5.09 5.89
CA LEU A 119 -1.28 -5.15 4.81
C LEU A 119 -1.40 -3.96 3.85
N ILE A 120 -2.63 -3.55 3.51
CA ILE A 120 -2.91 -2.36 2.70
C ILE A 120 -2.43 -1.10 3.44
N GLY A 121 -2.72 -0.99 4.74
CA GLY A 121 -2.26 0.10 5.60
C GLY A 121 -0.73 0.22 5.63
N LYS A 122 -0.01 -0.90 5.77
CA LYS A 122 1.46 -0.94 5.69
C LYS A 122 1.95 -0.43 4.33
N PHE A 123 1.35 -0.88 3.23
CA PHE A 123 1.74 -0.44 1.89
C PHE A 123 1.56 1.08 1.73
N ALA A 124 0.40 1.60 2.10
CA ALA A 124 0.12 3.04 2.06
C ALA A 124 1.10 3.83 2.96
N TYR A 125 1.33 3.39 4.20
CA TYR A 125 2.26 4.02 5.14
C TYR A 125 3.67 4.18 4.56
N THR A 126 4.21 3.11 3.95
CA THR A 126 5.56 3.16 3.35
C THR A 126 5.67 4.11 2.16
N ARG A 127 4.56 4.38 1.46
CA ARG A 127 4.51 5.28 0.31
C ARG A 127 4.35 6.73 0.72
N ILE A 128 3.61 7.00 1.80
CA ILE A 128 3.44 8.35 2.37
C ILE A 128 4.74 8.81 3.04
N HIS A 129 5.46 7.94 3.76
CA HIS A 129 6.67 8.38 4.46
C HIS A 129 7.87 8.68 3.54
N LYS A 130 7.76 8.53 2.21
CA LYS A 130 8.80 8.91 1.25
C LYS A 130 8.93 10.42 0.98
N GLY A 131 8.31 11.27 1.80
CA GLY A 131 8.55 12.71 1.82
C GLY A 131 7.71 13.51 0.82
N LEU A 132 6.56 14.02 1.28
CA LEU A 132 5.72 14.94 0.51
C LEU A 132 6.44 16.25 0.20
N TYR A 133 7.11 16.80 1.21
CA TYR A 133 7.73 18.11 1.11
C TYR A 133 8.80 18.11 0.01
N GLY A 134 9.63 17.07 -0.02
CA GLY A 134 10.57 16.83 -1.11
C GLY A 134 9.86 16.73 -2.47
N SER A 135 8.80 15.92 -2.55
CA SER A 135 8.06 15.75 -3.83
C SER A 135 7.42 17.05 -4.33
N ARG A 136 6.88 17.91 -3.44
CA ARG A 136 6.32 19.22 -3.82
C ARG A 136 7.40 20.22 -4.19
N SER A 137 8.53 20.24 -3.47
CA SER A 137 9.69 21.06 -3.83
C SER A 137 10.21 20.69 -5.21
N SER A 138 10.43 19.41 -5.46
CA SER A 138 10.89 18.92 -6.77
C SER A 138 9.91 19.21 -7.90
N LEU A 139 8.59 19.19 -7.64
CA LEU A 139 7.60 19.62 -8.64
C LEU A 139 7.69 21.13 -8.91
N LYS A 140 7.88 21.94 -7.86
CA LYS A 140 8.04 23.39 -7.99
C LYS A 140 9.31 23.73 -8.79
N GLU A 141 10.44 23.11 -8.44
CA GLU A 141 11.71 23.24 -9.17
C GLU A 141 11.56 22.81 -10.63
N ALA A 142 10.92 21.66 -10.89
CA ALA A 142 10.67 21.21 -12.27
C ALA A 142 9.73 22.15 -13.05
N ARG A 143 8.78 22.81 -12.36
CA ARG A 143 7.91 23.83 -12.97
C ARG A 143 8.70 25.09 -13.33
N GLU A 144 9.59 25.54 -12.45
CA GLU A 144 10.48 26.69 -12.66
C GLU A 144 11.48 26.43 -13.79
N GLU A 145 12.04 25.21 -13.86
CA GLU A 145 12.94 24.78 -14.93
C GLU A 145 12.22 24.71 -16.30
N LEU A 146 10.96 24.24 -16.32
CA LEU A 146 10.12 24.29 -17.52
C LEU A 146 9.73 25.71 -17.93
N ALA A 147 9.48 26.59 -16.96
CA ALA A 147 9.11 27.99 -17.21
C ALA A 147 10.31 28.85 -17.65
N GLY A 148 11.54 28.47 -17.29
CA GLY A 148 12.78 29.10 -17.73
C GLY A 148 13.21 30.29 -16.86
N SER A 149 13.18 30.18 -15.54
CA SER A 149 13.67 31.24 -14.64
C SER A 149 15.19 31.17 -14.41
N SER A 150 15.95 31.80 -15.32
CA SER A 150 17.16 32.57 -14.97
C SER A 150 17.44 33.58 -16.09
N ASP A 151 16.87 34.79 -15.95
CA ASP A 151 17.19 36.10 -16.57
C ASP A 151 17.68 36.25 -18.02
N GLY A 152 17.62 35.21 -18.83
CA GLY A 152 17.98 35.23 -20.23
C GLY A 152 17.56 33.92 -20.86
N VAL A 153 16.88 34.02 -22.00
CA VAL A 153 16.28 32.91 -22.78
C VAL A 153 14.84 32.57 -22.39
N LYS A 154 13.93 33.10 -23.22
CA LYS A 154 12.51 32.76 -23.36
C LYS A 154 12.21 31.30 -23.01
N SER A 155 11.15 31.08 -22.22
CA SER A 155 10.53 29.77 -21.91
C SER A 155 10.84 28.71 -22.97
N LYS A 156 11.60 27.67 -22.60
CA LYS A 156 11.97 26.57 -23.51
C LYS A 156 10.73 25.90 -24.14
N LEU A 157 9.56 26.04 -23.50
CA LEU A 157 8.27 25.54 -23.96
C LEU A 157 7.47 26.50 -24.84
N HIS A 158 7.79 27.80 -24.91
CA HIS A 158 7.08 28.75 -25.79
C HIS A 158 7.15 28.32 -27.27
N PHE A 159 8.21 27.61 -27.66
CA PHE A 159 8.33 27.02 -29.00
C PHE A 159 7.36 25.85 -29.25
N PHE A 160 6.68 25.34 -28.22
CA PHE A 160 5.82 24.16 -28.25
C PHE A 160 4.48 24.38 -27.52
N PRO A 161 3.61 25.29 -27.99
CA PRO A 161 2.35 25.62 -27.31
C PRO A 161 1.40 24.41 -27.15
N LYS A 162 1.48 23.40 -28.03
CA LYS A 162 0.72 22.15 -27.89
C LYS A 162 1.26 21.24 -26.77
N VAL A 163 2.57 21.30 -26.47
CA VAL A 163 3.20 20.52 -25.40
C VAL A 163 2.84 21.13 -24.06
N GLU A 164 2.95 22.45 -23.94
CA GLU A 164 2.54 23.20 -22.76
C GLU A 164 1.08 22.89 -22.38
N LYS A 165 0.13 23.07 -23.32
CA LYS A 165 -1.29 22.75 -23.07
C LYS A 165 -1.51 21.31 -22.60
N LYS A 166 -0.80 20.32 -23.16
CA LYS A 166 -0.94 18.91 -22.76
C LYS A 166 -0.40 18.64 -21.37
N ILE A 167 0.73 19.25 -21.02
CA ILE A 167 1.36 19.09 -19.71
C ILE A 167 0.47 19.74 -18.64
N THR A 168 0.01 20.97 -18.87
CA THR A 168 -0.91 21.67 -17.94
C THR A 168 -2.23 20.91 -17.79
N TYR A 169 -2.78 20.37 -18.88
CA TYR A 169 -3.99 19.53 -18.80
C TYR A 169 -3.75 18.26 -17.98
N PHE A 170 -2.59 17.59 -18.15
CA PHE A 170 -2.23 16.43 -17.34
C PHE A 170 -2.06 16.79 -15.87
N GLU A 171 -1.42 17.93 -15.56
CA GLU A 171 -1.26 18.44 -14.20
C GLU A 171 -2.61 18.73 -13.54
N TYR A 172 -3.50 19.45 -14.22
CA TYR A 172 -4.87 19.72 -13.77
C TYR A 172 -5.63 18.41 -13.49
N LEU A 173 -5.56 17.46 -14.41
CA LEU A 173 -6.14 16.14 -14.20
C LEU A 173 -5.50 15.43 -13.01
N ALA A 174 -4.19 15.51 -12.80
CA ALA A 174 -3.50 14.79 -11.75
C ALA A 174 -3.77 15.37 -10.34
N LEU A 175 -3.76 16.69 -10.20
CA LEU A 175 -3.72 17.36 -8.90
C LEU A 175 -5.07 17.98 -8.48
N GLU A 176 -5.80 18.55 -9.43
CA GLU A 176 -6.95 19.43 -9.17
C GLU A 176 -8.30 18.76 -9.41
N LYS A 177 -8.41 17.88 -10.44
CA LYS A 177 -9.68 17.20 -10.75
C LYS A 177 -10.17 16.40 -9.53
N LYS A 178 -11.27 16.86 -8.94
CA LYS A 178 -12.03 16.10 -7.93
C LYS A 178 -12.57 14.84 -8.61
N ARG A 179 -12.27 13.69 -8.03
CA ARG A 179 -12.75 12.37 -8.47
C ARG A 179 -13.40 11.67 -7.30
N GLY A 180 -14.45 10.90 -7.57
CA GLY A 180 -14.95 9.92 -6.61
C GLY A 180 -13.87 8.88 -6.26
N PHE A 181 -14.11 8.07 -5.23
CA PHE A 181 -13.13 7.07 -4.77
C PHE A 181 -12.75 6.08 -5.89
N PHE A 182 -13.74 5.46 -6.54
CA PHE A 182 -13.53 4.47 -7.61
C PHE A 182 -12.88 5.08 -8.87
N GLU A 183 -13.35 6.24 -9.32
CA GLU A 183 -12.74 6.95 -10.46
C GLU A 183 -11.29 7.36 -10.14
N GLY A 184 -11.02 7.74 -8.89
CA GLY A 184 -9.68 8.01 -8.39
C GLY A 184 -8.77 6.78 -8.36
N LEU A 185 -9.30 5.62 -7.97
CA LEU A 185 -8.57 4.35 -7.96
C LEU A 185 -8.25 3.89 -9.38
N TRP A 186 -9.22 3.95 -10.29
CA TRP A 186 -9.00 3.64 -11.71
C TRP A 186 -7.98 4.57 -12.35
N PHE A 187 -8.06 5.87 -12.04
CA PHE A 187 -7.07 6.84 -12.50
C PHE A 187 -5.67 6.54 -11.96
N PHE A 188 -5.56 6.12 -10.69
CA PHE A 188 -4.29 5.72 -10.07
C PHE A 188 -3.68 4.47 -10.73
N LEU A 189 -4.49 3.44 -10.98
CA LEU A 189 -4.03 2.20 -11.63
C LEU A 189 -3.58 2.43 -13.08
N THR A 190 -4.23 3.36 -13.79
CA THR A 190 -3.89 3.71 -15.17
C THR A 190 -2.87 4.84 -15.28
N PHE A 191 -2.34 5.34 -14.17
CA PHE A 191 -1.60 6.60 -14.14
C PHE A 191 -0.24 6.51 -14.84
N ASP A 192 0.47 5.40 -14.68
CA ASP A 192 1.73 5.13 -15.38
C ASP A 192 1.55 5.10 -16.90
N VAL A 193 0.50 4.41 -17.37
CA VAL A 193 0.19 4.30 -18.81
C VAL A 193 -0.17 5.67 -19.39
N ARG A 194 -1.00 6.45 -18.67
CA ARG A 194 -1.37 7.81 -19.08
C ARG A 194 -0.15 8.73 -19.15
N ARG A 195 0.73 8.68 -18.15
CA ARG A 195 1.99 9.46 -18.15
C ARG A 195 2.84 9.07 -19.36
N MET A 196 3.08 7.77 -19.57
CA MET A 196 3.90 7.28 -20.68
C MET A 196 3.33 7.72 -22.04
N TYR A 197 2.00 7.67 -22.19
CA TYR A 197 1.32 8.14 -23.39
C TYR A 197 1.53 9.65 -23.62
N VAL A 198 1.34 10.49 -22.59
CA VAL A 198 1.56 11.94 -22.69
C VAL A 198 3.02 12.25 -22.99
N ALA A 199 3.97 11.61 -22.31
CA ALA A 199 5.41 11.78 -22.53
C ALA A 199 5.80 11.41 -23.97
N TRP A 200 5.29 10.28 -24.47
CA TRP A 200 5.51 9.84 -25.84
C TRP A 200 4.92 10.82 -26.86
N GLN A 201 3.71 11.33 -26.62
CA GLN A 201 3.08 12.33 -27.50
C GLN A 201 3.88 13.63 -27.54
N CYS A 202 4.34 14.11 -26.38
CA CYS A 202 5.16 15.31 -26.29
C CYS A 202 6.51 15.11 -27.00
N LYS A 203 7.18 13.96 -26.77
CA LYS A 203 8.43 13.60 -27.46
C LYS A 203 8.24 13.60 -28.98
N ARG A 204 7.22 12.92 -29.50
CA ARG A 204 6.93 12.91 -30.95
C ARG A 204 6.71 14.31 -31.51
N TYR A 205 6.01 15.17 -30.77
CA TYR A 205 5.74 16.55 -31.22
C TYR A 205 7.01 17.42 -31.23
N ILE A 206 7.84 17.32 -30.19
CA ILE A 206 9.11 18.04 -30.08
C ILE A 206 10.04 17.65 -31.23
N TYR A 207 10.23 16.34 -31.45
CA TYR A 207 11.07 15.85 -32.54
C TYR A 207 10.54 16.23 -33.92
N LYS A 208 9.21 16.26 -34.14
CA LYS A 208 8.62 16.69 -35.42
C LYS A 208 8.98 18.14 -35.78
N ILE A 209 9.04 19.04 -34.79
CA ILE A 209 9.34 20.46 -35.01
C ILE A 209 10.84 20.72 -35.12
N MET A 210 11.66 19.96 -34.37
CA MET A 210 13.10 20.18 -34.28
C MET A 210 13.92 19.38 -35.31
N ALA A 211 13.39 18.27 -35.85
CA ALA A 211 14.06 17.48 -36.87
C ALA A 211 14.41 18.28 -38.15
N PRO A 212 13.51 19.13 -38.70
CA PRO A 212 13.86 19.98 -39.86
C PRO A 212 14.95 21.01 -39.56
N LYS A 213 15.15 21.38 -38.29
CA LYS A 213 16.15 22.36 -37.86
C LYS A 213 17.50 21.73 -37.49
N GLN A 214 17.63 20.40 -37.61
CA GLN A 214 18.80 19.62 -37.17
C GLN A 214 19.19 19.81 -35.70
N MET A 215 18.26 20.26 -34.84
CA MET A 215 18.51 20.53 -33.42
C MET A 215 18.14 19.31 -32.54
N ASN A 216 18.75 18.16 -32.81
CA ASN A 216 18.42 16.90 -32.12
C ASN A 216 18.74 16.93 -30.63
N ASP A 217 19.80 17.63 -30.22
CA ASP A 217 20.18 17.77 -28.81
C ASP A 217 19.16 18.59 -28.02
N VAL A 218 18.68 19.70 -28.60
CA VAL A 218 17.62 20.51 -28.00
C VAL A 218 16.30 19.73 -27.90
N ALA A 219 15.98 18.93 -28.92
CA ALA A 219 14.81 18.05 -28.89
C ALA A 219 14.90 17.00 -27.77
N LYS A 220 16.09 16.41 -27.58
CA LYS A 220 16.37 15.43 -26.53
C LYS A 220 16.24 16.08 -25.16
N GLU A 221 16.87 17.22 -24.95
CA GLU A 221 16.82 17.99 -23.70
C GLU A 221 15.38 18.36 -23.34
N ALA A 222 14.64 18.99 -24.26
CA ALA A 222 13.24 19.35 -24.04
C ALA A 222 12.36 18.13 -23.71
N SER A 223 12.56 17.01 -24.42
CA SER A 223 11.80 15.78 -24.13
C SER A 223 12.14 15.15 -22.77
N SER A 224 13.39 15.29 -22.32
CA SER A 224 13.85 14.86 -21.01
C SER A 224 13.20 15.70 -19.91
N LEU A 225 13.23 17.03 -20.05
CA LEU A 225 12.60 17.96 -19.11
C LEU A 225 11.11 17.68 -18.95
N VAL A 226 10.38 17.51 -20.06
CA VAL A 226 8.95 17.15 -20.03
C VAL A 226 8.73 15.82 -19.32
N SER A 227 9.57 14.82 -19.58
CA SER A 227 9.44 13.50 -18.95
C SER A 227 9.70 13.56 -17.44
N GLN A 228 10.70 14.32 -17.01
CA GLN A 228 11.02 14.54 -15.59
C GLN A 228 9.88 15.28 -14.88
N TYR A 229 9.37 16.36 -15.47
CA TYR A 229 8.23 17.08 -14.92
C TYR A 229 6.99 16.20 -14.76
N LEU A 230 6.64 15.40 -15.77
CA LEU A 230 5.50 14.48 -15.70
C LEU A 230 5.67 13.41 -14.60
N ILE A 231 6.91 12.98 -14.31
CA ILE A 231 7.22 12.09 -13.19
C ILE A 231 6.99 12.80 -11.85
N GLN A 232 7.37 14.07 -11.72
CA GLN A 232 7.15 14.84 -10.49
C GLN A 232 5.65 15.06 -10.25
N VAL A 233 4.89 15.44 -11.29
CA VAL A 233 3.42 15.56 -11.22
C VAL A 233 2.81 14.23 -10.76
N GLN A 234 3.26 13.11 -11.35
CA GLN A 234 2.79 11.79 -10.95
C GLN A 234 3.10 11.51 -9.47
N THR A 235 4.31 11.79 -9.02
CA THR A 235 4.75 11.51 -7.65
C THR A 235 3.89 12.26 -6.62
N VAL A 236 3.64 13.55 -6.86
CA VAL A 236 2.78 14.37 -6.00
C VAL A 236 1.32 13.88 -6.00
N ALA A 237 0.78 13.52 -7.17
CA ALA A 237 -0.58 13.02 -7.27
C ALA A 237 -0.77 11.64 -6.62
N GLN A 238 0.19 10.72 -6.80
CA GLN A 238 0.19 9.40 -6.15
C GLN A 238 0.25 9.54 -4.63
N PHE A 239 1.06 10.46 -4.12
CA PHE A 239 1.13 10.73 -2.69
C PHE A 239 -0.23 11.11 -2.10
N LYS A 240 -0.92 12.10 -2.71
CA LYS A 240 -2.27 12.53 -2.27
C LYS A 240 -3.26 11.36 -2.27
N LYS A 241 -3.12 10.42 -3.23
CA LYS A 241 -3.95 9.21 -3.27
C LYS A 241 -3.61 8.23 -2.15
N PHE A 242 -2.33 8.02 -1.84
CA PHE A 242 -1.96 7.19 -0.70
C PHE A 242 -2.47 7.75 0.63
N GLU A 243 -2.45 9.08 0.83
CA GLU A 243 -3.06 9.70 2.01
C GLU A 243 -4.55 9.41 2.11
N GLN A 244 -5.29 9.53 1.01
CA GLN A 244 -6.73 9.21 0.99
C GLN A 244 -6.98 7.74 1.33
N ILE A 245 -6.22 6.81 0.74
CA ILE A 245 -6.30 5.38 1.05
C ILE A 245 -5.98 5.13 2.52
N PHE A 246 -4.97 5.81 3.07
CA PHE A 246 -4.55 5.65 4.46
C PHE A 246 -5.56 6.23 5.46
N SER A 247 -6.23 7.34 5.11
CA SER A 247 -7.33 7.88 5.89
C SER A 247 -8.53 6.93 5.89
N ALA A 248 -8.96 6.46 4.70
CA ALA A 248 -10.04 5.49 4.57
C ALA A 248 -9.73 4.17 5.30
N TRP A 249 -8.48 3.73 5.24
CA TRP A 249 -8.00 2.55 5.97
C TRP A 249 -8.22 2.69 7.47
N HIS A 250 -7.86 3.81 8.10
CA HIS A 250 -8.09 3.99 9.54
C HIS A 250 -9.57 3.94 9.92
N VAL A 251 -10.43 4.58 9.11
CA VAL A 251 -11.88 4.62 9.32
C VAL A 251 -12.50 3.21 9.30
N LEU A 252 -11.98 2.31 8.46
CA LEU A 252 -12.46 0.93 8.37
C LEU A 252 -11.78 -0.01 9.38
N HIS A 253 -10.47 0.10 9.52
CA HIS A 253 -9.65 -0.85 10.28
C HIS A 253 -9.91 -0.77 11.79
N ILE A 254 -10.06 0.46 12.33
CA ILE A 254 -10.21 0.65 13.78
C ILE A 254 -11.55 0.08 14.30
N PRO A 255 -12.73 0.40 13.72
CA PRO A 255 -14.00 -0.16 14.18
C PRO A 255 -14.06 -1.68 14.04
N LEU A 256 -13.56 -2.22 12.93
CA LEU A 256 -13.52 -3.68 12.72
C LEU A 256 -12.60 -4.39 13.71
N MET A 257 -11.49 -3.76 14.11
CA MET A 257 -10.63 -4.28 15.16
C MET A 257 -11.37 -4.37 16.49
N TYR A 258 -12.13 -3.35 16.88
CA TYR A 258 -12.94 -3.40 18.10
C TYR A 258 -14.04 -4.47 18.04
N MET A 259 -14.73 -4.59 16.90
CA MET A 259 -15.74 -5.63 16.68
C MET A 259 -15.13 -7.04 16.76
N MET A 260 -13.94 -7.23 16.17
CA MET A 260 -13.19 -8.48 16.24
C MET A 260 -12.82 -8.83 17.69
N VAL A 261 -12.30 -7.87 18.46
CA VAL A 261 -11.93 -8.10 19.86
C VAL A 261 -13.15 -8.45 20.70
N ALA A 262 -14.26 -7.71 20.57
CA ALA A 262 -15.49 -7.98 21.30
C ALA A 262 -16.04 -9.39 20.98
N SER A 263 -16.21 -9.71 19.70
CA SER A 263 -16.70 -11.03 19.26
C SER A 263 -15.78 -12.18 19.65
N ALA A 264 -14.45 -11.97 19.64
CA ALA A 264 -13.48 -12.95 20.12
C ALA A 264 -13.60 -13.20 21.63
N ILE A 265 -13.77 -12.16 22.44
CA ILE A 265 -14.02 -12.30 23.89
C ILE A 265 -15.31 -13.11 24.13
N PHE A 266 -16.40 -12.73 23.47
CA PHE A 266 -17.66 -13.48 23.56
C PHE A 266 -17.51 -14.93 23.10
N HIS A 267 -16.69 -15.20 22.08
CA HIS A 267 -16.45 -16.55 21.59
C HIS A 267 -15.76 -17.41 22.65
N VAL A 268 -14.71 -16.87 23.27
CA VAL A 268 -13.98 -17.58 24.35
C VAL A 268 -14.90 -17.83 25.53
N ILE A 269 -15.66 -16.83 25.98
CA ILE A 269 -16.60 -16.98 27.10
C ILE A 269 -17.64 -18.06 26.79
N TRP A 270 -18.28 -17.98 25.62
CA TRP A 270 -19.32 -18.92 25.22
C TRP A 270 -18.84 -20.37 25.24
N VAL A 271 -17.66 -20.64 24.66
CA VAL A 271 -17.09 -21.99 24.58
C VAL A 271 -16.65 -22.55 25.93
N HIS A 272 -16.38 -21.70 26.93
CA HIS A 272 -16.01 -22.16 28.28
C HIS A 272 -17.22 -22.26 29.23
N MET A 273 -18.32 -21.58 28.92
CA MET A 273 -19.56 -21.66 29.70
C MET A 273 -20.47 -22.81 29.28
N TYR A 274 -20.42 -23.22 28.01
CA TYR A 274 -21.29 -24.24 27.40
C TYR A 274 -20.46 -25.24 26.60
#